data_AF-A0AAJ5UTG5-F1
#
_entry.id   AF-A0AAJ5UTG5-F1
#
_cell.length_a   1.000
_cell.length_b   1.000
_cell.length_c   1.000
_cell.angle_alpha   90.00
_cell.angle_beta   90.00
_cell.angle_gamma   90.00
#
_symmetry.space_group_name_H-M   'P 1'
#
loop_
_entity.id
_entity.type
_entity.pdbx_description
1 polymer ?
#
loop_
_entity_poly.entity_id
_entity_poly.type
_entity_poly.pdbx_seq_one_letter_code
_entity_poly.pdbx_strand_id
1 'polypeptide(L)'
;MFTDDKGCAIFYDLAYLNILLAIGLTPDEFFHSTVTDNYQILSSETSTIFKVMQTGQPILNYEQQLTTLNGFSYLSLSSNPIIEQGRTFGAIEFSKHFYESKQIKYLDNFLGHKLYRDNFYNLSSRRFYNDQCR
;
A
#
# COMPACT_ATOMS: atom_id res chain seq x y z
N MET A 1 -1.03 -1.77 4.47
CA MET A 1 -2.27 -2.58 4.60
C MET A 1 -1.93 -3.94 5.19
N PHE A 2 -2.87 -4.54 5.92
CA PHE A 2 -2.84 -5.96 6.31
C PHE A 2 -4.05 -6.66 5.69
N THR A 3 -3.84 -7.83 5.07
CA THR A 3 -4.88 -8.69 4.50
C THR A 3 -4.98 -10.04 5.20
N ASP A 4 -6.14 -10.68 5.14
CA ASP A 4 -6.32 -12.09 5.47
C ASP A 4 -5.77 -13.03 4.36
N ASP A 5 -5.99 -14.35 4.52
CA ASP A 5 -5.54 -15.40 3.60
C ASP A 5 -6.31 -15.46 2.26
N LYS A 6 -7.38 -14.68 2.13
CA LYS A 6 -8.14 -14.49 0.89
C LYS A 6 -7.74 -13.21 0.16
N GLY A 7 -6.87 -12.40 0.77
CA GLY A 7 -6.51 -11.10 0.24
C GLY A 7 -7.59 -10.05 0.46
N CYS A 8 -8.43 -10.19 1.48
CA CYS A 8 -9.33 -9.11 1.93
C CYS A 8 -8.59 -8.24 2.95
N ALA A 9 -8.71 -6.91 2.82
CA ALA A 9 -8.10 -6.01 3.79
C ALA A 9 -8.77 -6.19 5.17
N ILE A 10 -7.98 -6.18 6.24
CA ILE A 10 -8.47 -6.24 7.63
C ILE A 10 -7.93 -5.12 8.50
N PHE A 11 -6.84 -4.48 8.06
CA PHE A 11 -6.37 -3.24 8.65
C PHE A 11 -5.78 -2.32 7.60
N TYR A 12 -6.14 -1.05 7.71
CA TYR A 12 -5.56 0.05 6.94
C TYR A 12 -5.41 1.25 7.86
N ASP A 13 -4.30 1.97 7.72
CA ASP A 13 -3.99 3.06 8.63
C ASP A 13 -4.99 4.23 8.49
N LEU A 14 -5.29 4.89 9.61
CA LEU A 14 -6.34 5.91 9.71
C LEU A 14 -6.09 7.11 8.80
N ALA A 15 -4.83 7.52 8.63
CA ALA A 15 -4.49 8.61 7.72
C ALA A 15 -4.92 8.27 6.29
N TYR A 16 -4.76 6.99 5.94
CA TYR A 16 -5.10 6.48 4.63
C TYR A 16 -6.60 6.19 4.45
N LEU A 17 -7.39 6.01 5.51
CA LEU A 17 -8.86 5.92 5.38
C LEU A 17 -9.47 7.19 4.77
N ASN A 18 -8.99 8.37 5.18
CA ASN A 18 -9.45 9.61 4.57
C ASN A 18 -9.01 9.73 3.10
N ILE A 19 -7.85 9.16 2.77
CA ILE A 19 -7.38 9.06 1.40
C ILE A 19 -8.24 8.07 0.60
N LEU A 20 -8.70 6.94 1.17
CA LEU A 20 -9.62 6.00 0.52
C LEU A 20 -10.85 6.73 -0.03
N LEU A 21 -11.46 7.61 0.78
CA LEU A 21 -12.60 8.42 0.36
C LEU A 21 -12.26 9.33 -0.82
N ALA A 22 -11.09 9.98 -0.79
CA ALA A 22 -10.63 10.84 -1.88
C ALA A 22 -10.33 10.07 -3.18
N ILE A 23 -9.99 8.79 -3.08
CA ILE A 23 -9.72 7.90 -4.22
C ILE A 23 -10.95 7.08 -4.62
N GLY A 24 -12.13 7.48 -4.15
CA GLY A 24 -13.42 6.95 -4.59
C GLY A 24 -13.79 5.60 -4.00
N LEU A 25 -13.21 5.24 -2.86
CA LEU A 25 -13.50 4.01 -2.13
C LEU A 25 -14.08 4.35 -0.76
N THR A 26 -15.19 3.73 -0.40
CA THR A 26 -15.66 3.74 0.98
C THR A 26 -14.90 2.68 1.81
N PRO A 27 -14.78 2.87 3.14
CA PRO A 27 -14.23 1.82 4.00
C PRO A 27 -14.95 0.49 3.83
N ASP A 28 -16.28 0.49 3.73
CA ASP A 28 -17.08 -0.73 3.58
C ASP A 28 -16.74 -1.47 2.28
N GLU A 29 -16.61 -0.76 1.16
CA GLU A 29 -16.19 -1.38 -0.11
C GLU A 29 -14.77 -1.94 0.00
N PHE A 30 -13.85 -1.18 0.62
CA PHE A 30 -12.44 -1.57 0.74
C PHE A 30 -12.22 -2.80 1.62
N PHE A 31 -12.92 -2.91 2.75
CA PHE A 31 -12.76 -4.02 3.70
C PHE A 31 -13.56 -5.28 3.32
N HIS A 32 -14.61 -5.15 2.50
CA HIS A 32 -15.45 -6.29 2.08
C HIS A 32 -15.18 -6.79 0.65
N SER A 33 -14.08 -6.34 0.05
CA SER A 33 -13.62 -6.80 -1.27
C SER A 33 -12.17 -7.30 -1.19
N THR A 34 -11.77 -8.06 -2.20
CA THR A 34 -10.37 -8.47 -2.34
C THR A 34 -9.54 -7.29 -2.81
N VAL A 35 -8.24 -7.31 -2.51
CA VAL A 35 -7.33 -6.23 -2.91
C VAL A 35 -7.33 -5.96 -4.42
N THR A 36 -7.74 -6.91 -5.26
CA THR A 36 -7.79 -6.74 -6.73
C THR A 36 -9.02 -5.99 -7.21
N ASP A 37 -10.12 -6.02 -6.47
CA ASP A 37 -11.41 -5.49 -6.95
C ASP A 37 -11.42 -3.95 -7.08
N ASN A 38 -10.53 -3.28 -6.35
CA ASN A 38 -10.50 -1.83 -6.23
C ASN A 38 -9.53 -1.15 -7.21
N TYR A 39 -8.83 -1.90 -8.08
CA TYR A 39 -7.80 -1.38 -8.98
C TYR A 39 -8.02 -1.80 -10.44
N GLN A 40 -7.72 -0.89 -11.37
CA GLN A 40 -8.02 -1.06 -12.80
C GLN A 40 -7.21 -2.19 -13.49
N ILE A 41 -5.98 -2.45 -13.04
CA ILE A 41 -5.04 -3.39 -13.66
C ILE A 41 -4.31 -4.18 -12.58
N LEU A 42 -5.07 -4.87 -11.72
CA LEU A 42 -4.52 -5.76 -10.69
C LEU A 42 -5.26 -7.09 -10.71
N SER A 43 -4.52 -8.18 -10.87
CA SER A 43 -5.04 -9.55 -10.75
C SER A 43 -4.31 -10.29 -9.63
N SER A 44 -4.80 -11.47 -9.26
CA SER A 44 -4.10 -12.35 -8.33
C SER A 44 -2.70 -12.75 -8.81
N GLU A 45 -2.48 -12.76 -10.14
CA GLU A 45 -1.20 -13.10 -10.76
C GLU A 45 -0.19 -11.93 -10.71
N THR A 46 -0.68 -10.70 -10.81
CA THR A 46 0.17 -9.49 -10.84
C THR A 46 0.29 -8.81 -9.49
N SER A 47 -0.58 -9.13 -8.53
CA SER A 47 -0.57 -8.57 -7.17
C SER A 47 0.61 -9.08 -6.35
N THR A 48 1.37 -8.16 -5.76
CA THR A 48 2.47 -8.54 -4.85
C THR A 48 1.93 -9.21 -3.58
N ILE A 49 0.73 -8.84 -3.13
CA ILE A 49 0.06 -9.44 -1.97
C ILE A 49 -0.25 -10.91 -2.22
N PHE A 50 -0.90 -11.23 -3.35
CA PHE A 50 -1.19 -12.62 -3.69
C PHE A 50 0.08 -13.43 -3.94
N LYS A 51 1.10 -12.82 -4.56
CA LYS A 51 2.39 -13.48 -4.79
C LYS A 51 3.11 -13.83 -3.49
N VAL A 52 3.14 -12.94 -2.49
CA VAL A 52 3.77 -13.27 -1.19
C VAL A 52 2.96 -14.29 -0.42
N MET A 53 1.62 -14.25 -0.49
CA MET A 53 0.78 -15.26 0.15
C MET A 53 1.00 -16.65 -0.44
N GLN A 54 1.09 -16.74 -1.78
CA GLN A 54 1.32 -17.99 -2.51
C GLN A 54 2.72 -18.57 -2.26
N THR A 55 3.74 -17.72 -2.25
CA THR A 55 5.14 -18.18 -2.18
C THR A 55 5.66 -18.32 -0.74
N GLY A 56 5.03 -17.64 0.22
CA GLY A 56 5.56 -17.50 1.57
C GLY A 56 6.89 -16.73 1.61
N GLN A 57 7.24 -16.01 0.53
CA GLN A 57 8.48 -15.24 0.44
C GLN A 57 8.17 -13.74 0.34
N PRO A 58 8.96 -12.89 1.02
CA PRO A 58 8.79 -11.45 0.94
C PRO A 58 9.18 -10.90 -0.44
N ILE A 59 8.50 -9.85 -0.87
CA ILE A 59 8.88 -9.01 -2.01
C ILE A 59 9.31 -7.67 -1.46
N LEU A 60 10.60 -7.39 -1.54
CA LEU A 60 11.23 -6.19 -0.98
C LEU A 60 11.70 -5.26 -2.10
N ASN A 61 11.57 -3.95 -1.87
CA ASN A 61 12.04 -2.91 -2.80
C ASN A 61 11.49 -3.06 -4.23
N TYR A 62 10.22 -3.43 -4.36
CA TYR A 62 9.53 -3.57 -5.64
C TYR A 62 8.40 -2.55 -5.72
N GLU A 63 8.46 -1.67 -6.71
CA GLU A 63 7.45 -0.65 -6.92
C GLU A 63 6.29 -1.24 -7.74
N GLN A 64 5.18 -1.54 -7.07
CA GLN A 64 3.91 -1.90 -7.70
C GLN A 64 3.04 -0.65 -7.79
N GLN A 65 2.80 -0.18 -9.03
CA GLN A 65 1.83 0.88 -9.27
C GLN A 65 0.40 0.35 -9.12
N LEU A 66 -0.39 1.01 -8.27
CA LEU A 66 -1.78 0.71 -8.01
C LEU A 66 -2.63 1.89 -8.45
N THR A 67 -3.53 1.67 -9.41
CA THR A 67 -4.43 2.68 -9.95
C THR A 67 -5.86 2.32 -9.59
N THR A 68 -6.50 3.14 -8.76
CA THR A 68 -7.89 2.94 -8.31
C THR A 68 -8.86 3.12 -9.48
N LEU A 69 -10.10 2.66 -9.32
CA LEU A 69 -11.13 2.77 -10.35
C LEU A 69 -11.37 4.21 -10.81
N ASN A 70 -11.21 5.21 -9.93
CA ASN A 70 -11.34 6.63 -10.26
C ASN A 70 -10.08 7.28 -10.86
N GLY A 71 -9.01 6.49 -11.09
CA GLY A 71 -7.78 6.93 -11.75
C GLY A 71 -6.70 7.48 -10.83
N PHE A 72 -6.89 7.45 -9.50
CA PHE A 72 -5.82 7.81 -8.56
C PHE A 72 -4.75 6.71 -8.54
N SER A 73 -3.47 7.09 -8.64
CA SER A 73 -2.34 6.15 -8.62
C SER A 73 -1.46 6.35 -7.39
N TYR A 74 -0.95 5.26 -6.83
CA TYR A 74 0.10 5.27 -5.81
C TYR A 74 1.03 4.06 -5.96
N LEU A 75 2.15 4.05 -5.23
CA LEU A 75 3.12 2.97 -5.26
C LEU A 75 3.05 2.13 -3.96
N SER A 76 2.80 0.84 -4.11
CA SER A 76 3.19 -0.16 -3.12
C SER A 76 4.68 -0.48 -3.28
N LEU A 77 5.44 -0.58 -2.19
CA LEU A 77 6.90 -0.72 -2.22
C LEU A 77 7.39 -2.09 -1.79
N SER A 78 6.66 -2.74 -0.87
CA SER A 78 7.07 -4.03 -0.32
C SER A 78 5.87 -4.75 0.26
N SER A 79 5.84 -6.06 0.05
CA SER A 79 4.82 -6.97 0.58
C SER A 79 5.52 -8.12 1.29
N ASN A 80 5.02 -8.50 2.46
CA ASN A 80 5.56 -9.57 3.28
C ASN A 80 4.43 -10.53 3.67
N PRO A 81 4.63 -11.84 3.60
CA PRO A 81 3.64 -12.80 4.07
C PRO A 81 3.60 -12.79 5.61
N ILE A 82 2.42 -13.04 6.18
CA ILE A 82 2.27 -13.35 7.59
C ILE A 82 2.22 -14.86 7.72
N ILE A 83 3.22 -15.42 8.41
CA ILE A 83 3.40 -16.86 8.52
C ILE A 83 3.33 -17.25 9.98
N GLU A 84 2.46 -18.21 10.29
CA GLU A 84 2.38 -18.87 11.58
C GLU A 84 2.42 -20.38 11.38
N GLN A 85 3.32 -21.06 12.09
CA GLN A 85 3.51 -22.52 12.00
C GLN A 85 3.70 -23.06 10.56
N GLY A 86 4.34 -22.28 9.70
CA GLY A 86 4.60 -22.66 8.31
C GLY A 86 3.42 -22.48 7.35
N ARG A 87 2.29 -21.93 7.81
CA ARG A 87 1.14 -21.57 6.99
C ARG A 87 1.06 -20.05 6.82
N THR A 88 0.75 -19.59 5.61
CA THR A 88 0.46 -18.17 5.35
C THR A 88 -0.96 -17.83 5.79
N PHE A 89 -1.11 -16.80 6.63
CA PHE A 89 -2.39 -16.29 7.15
C PHE A 89 -2.83 -14.97 6.52
N GLY A 90 -1.99 -14.41 5.63
CA GLY A 90 -2.24 -13.15 4.98
C GLY A 90 -0.96 -12.44 4.59
N ALA A 91 -1.04 -11.14 4.39
CA ALA A 91 0.13 -10.33 4.01
C ALA A 91 0.07 -8.92 4.60
N ILE A 92 1.26 -8.33 4.79
CA ILE A 92 1.45 -6.92 5.10
C ILE A 92 2.06 -6.25 3.87
N GLU A 93 1.43 -5.16 3.44
CA GLU A 93 1.89 -4.32 2.35
C GLU A 93 2.23 -2.92 2.87
N PHE A 94 3.40 -2.41 2.47
CA PHE A 94 3.85 -1.06 2.75
C PHE A 94 3.81 -0.24 1.47
N SER A 95 2.98 0.79 1.45
CA SER A 95 2.85 1.73 0.34
C SER A 95 3.39 3.10 0.68
N LYS A 96 4.02 3.73 -0.32
CA LYS A 96 4.33 5.15 -0.32
C LYS A 96 3.43 5.83 -1.34
N HIS A 97 2.57 6.68 -0.85
CA HIS A 97 1.72 7.48 -1.72
C HIS A 97 2.47 8.74 -2.13
N PHE A 98 2.62 8.92 -3.44
CA PHE A 98 3.15 10.15 -4.03
C PHE A 98 1.97 11.02 -4.42
N TYR A 99 1.97 12.26 -3.94
CA TYR A 99 0.91 13.22 -4.21
C TYR A 99 1.48 14.32 -5.06
N GLU A 100 0.85 14.58 -6.20
CA GLU A 100 1.13 15.78 -6.98
C GLU A 100 0.71 17.03 -6.20
N SER A 101 1.28 18.19 -6.53
CA SER A 101 0.97 19.46 -5.85
C SER A 101 -0.53 19.78 -5.83
N LYS A 102 -1.28 19.38 -6.86
CA LYS A 102 -2.74 19.52 -6.91
C LYS A 102 -3.47 18.62 -5.90
N GLN A 103 -2.87 17.48 -5.56
CA GLN A 103 -3.40 16.49 -4.64
C GLN A 103 -2.98 16.74 -3.18
N ILE A 104 -1.94 17.55 -2.95
CA ILE A 104 -1.50 17.96 -1.60
C ILE A 104 -2.63 18.67 -0.85
N LYS A 105 -3.49 19.43 -1.54
CA LYS A 105 -4.66 20.07 -0.93
C LYS A 105 -5.63 19.07 -0.28
N TYR A 106 -5.70 17.83 -0.77
CA TYR A 106 -6.51 16.80 -0.12
C TYR A 106 -5.88 16.39 1.21
N LEU A 107 -4.56 16.21 1.26
CA LEU A 107 -3.85 15.86 2.49
C LEU A 107 -4.05 16.92 3.58
N ASP A 108 -3.99 18.21 3.23
CA ASP A 108 -4.20 19.30 4.20
C ASP A 108 -5.60 19.27 4.84
N ASN A 109 -6.62 18.80 4.12
CA ASN A 109 -7.99 18.70 4.62
C ASN A 109 -8.24 17.44 5.46
N PHE A 110 -7.44 16.39 5.28
CA PHE A 110 -7.70 15.06 5.82
C PHE A 110 -6.74 14.64 6.95
N LEU A 111 -5.63 15.35 7.12
CA LEU A 111 -4.64 15.03 8.14
C LEU A 111 -4.85 15.89 9.39
N GLY A 112 -5.74 15.43 10.27
CA GLY A 112 -5.86 15.98 11.63
C GLY A 112 -4.62 15.71 12.52
N HIS A 113 -3.67 14.88 12.05
CA HIS A 113 -2.44 14.52 12.72
C HIS A 113 -1.24 14.70 11.79
N LYS A 114 -0.06 15.00 12.34
CA LYS A 114 1.18 15.17 11.57
C LYS A 114 1.63 13.82 11.02
N LEU A 115 1.49 13.61 9.71
CA LEU A 115 2.17 12.52 9.00
C LEU A 115 3.66 12.86 8.88
N TYR A 116 4.51 12.13 9.58
CA TYR A 116 5.96 12.22 9.44
C TYR A 116 6.42 11.27 8.34
N ARG A 117 6.69 11.82 7.16
CA ARG A 117 7.21 11.06 6.01
C ARG A 117 8.37 11.81 5.36
N ASP A 118 9.39 11.07 4.95
CA ASP A 118 10.44 11.63 4.10
C ASP A 118 10.03 11.50 2.63
N ASN A 119 9.67 12.64 2.02
CA ASN A 119 9.34 12.73 0.62
C ASN A 119 10.58 12.66 -0.28
N PHE A 120 11.77 12.95 0.25
CA PHE A 120 13.04 12.97 -0.49
C PHE A 120 13.72 11.59 -0.53
N TYR A 121 13.28 10.63 0.29
CA TYR A 121 13.74 9.25 0.21
C TYR A 121 13.24 8.58 -1.08
N ASN A 122 14.14 8.41 -2.05
CA ASN A 122 13.93 7.66 -3.28
C ASN A 122 14.82 6.41 -3.28
N LEU A 123 14.27 5.23 -3.58
CA LEU A 123 15.01 3.96 -3.60
C LEU A 123 16.22 3.99 -4.56
N SER A 124 16.13 4.77 -5.65
CA SER A 124 17.24 4.98 -6.60
C SER A 124 18.38 5.85 -6.04
N SER A 125 18.14 6.62 -4.98
CA SER A 125 19.12 7.53 -4.35
C SER A 125 19.96 6.85 -3.24
N ARG A 126 19.78 5.55 -3.01
CA ARG A 126 20.45 4.75 -1.96
C ARG A 126 21.97 4.86 -1.91
N ARG A 127 22.64 5.28 -2.98
CA ARG A 127 24.10 5.47 -2.97
C ARG A 127 24.57 6.68 -2.15
N PHE A 128 23.71 7.62 -1.77
CA PHE A 128 24.12 8.86 -1.10
C PHE A 128 23.71 8.98 0.37
N TYR A 129 22.74 8.20 0.86
CA TYR A 129 22.13 8.40 2.19
C TYR A 129 22.51 7.35 3.25
N ASN A 130 23.31 6.34 2.91
CA ASN A 130 23.71 5.30 3.86
C ASN A 130 24.60 5.80 5.02
N ASP A 131 25.06 7.06 5.00
CA ASP A 131 25.87 7.65 6.06
C ASP A 131 25.07 8.44 7.11
N GLN A 132 23.73 8.53 6.99
CA GLN A 132 22.91 9.40 7.86
C GLN A 132 22.00 8.69 8.87
N CYS A 133 21.81 7.37 8.79
CA CYS A 133 21.16 6.61 9.85
C CYS A 133 22.23 6.02 10.78
N ARG A 134 22.49 6.69 11.91
CA ARG A 134 23.26 6.15 13.04
C ARG A 134 22.32 5.60 14.11
#